data_AF-A0A926YLP2-F1
#
_entry.id   AF-A0A926YLP2-F1
#
_cell.length_a   1.000
_cell.length_b   1.000
_cell.length_c   1.000
_cell.angle_alpha   90.00
_cell.angle_beta   90.00
_cell.angle_gamma   90.00
#
_symmetry.space_group_name_H-M   'P 1'
#
loop_
_entity.id
_entity.type
_entity.pdbx_description
1 polymer ?
#
loop_
_entity_poly.entity_id
_entity_poly.type
_entity_poly.pdbx_seq_one_letter_code
_entity_poly.pdbx_strand_id
1 'polypeptide(L)'
;MHHSKPSQLHCLSQGLSGLTEGTKFHSERLEWLAQAQNQYQATSPDWLFSHIKLRLTLLELYQDYFPYQWQHSTKSTEVVSLESHTERELEFFDLLDEFRFPCERACEEFYDSLVVYAIKPDWTELSWDELDCLLHCYLALTDEFCWEQLVKVYQLEGSDLQRSASVKKVTAERLKNECDKLNSPLRYLAEAFNLIEYNSDNVWIDSNDMDPFNCEWCHENIEHLTQEYETAKVAVEHFNALNDWLSTNPERIKALVRVWNAAANDPDNPYQQLELPLVTTINSTDFVRGERLREFRETRRHYEQLVYG
;
A
#
# COMPACT_ATOMS: atom_id res chain seq x y z
N MET A 1 -45.06 16.60 -34.36
CA MET A 1 -44.63 15.52 -33.46
C MET A 1 -43.21 15.84 -33.04
N HIS A 2 -43.01 16.34 -31.81
CA HIS A 2 -41.67 16.52 -31.25
C HIS A 2 -41.16 15.15 -30.85
N HIS A 3 -40.20 14.59 -31.60
CA HIS A 3 -39.41 13.48 -31.10
C HIS A 3 -38.55 14.03 -29.97
N SER A 4 -38.94 13.75 -28.72
CA SER A 4 -38.08 13.99 -27.57
C SER A 4 -36.79 13.22 -27.80
N LYS A 5 -35.64 13.92 -27.80
CA LYS A 5 -34.34 13.26 -27.85
C LYS A 5 -34.31 12.22 -26.70
N PRO A 6 -33.94 10.96 -26.98
CA PRO A 6 -33.77 9.98 -25.92
C PRO A 6 -32.79 10.54 -24.88
N SER A 7 -33.06 10.30 -23.60
CA SER A 7 -32.14 10.69 -22.53
C SER A 7 -30.79 9.99 -22.76
N GLN A 8 -29.69 10.63 -22.34
CA GLN A 8 -28.35 10.04 -22.47
C GLN A 8 -28.30 8.64 -21.83
N LEU A 9 -28.97 8.45 -20.69
CA LEU A 9 -29.21 7.17 -20.02
C LEU A 9 -29.94 6.14 -20.89
N HIS A 10 -30.89 6.54 -21.73
CA HIS A 10 -31.57 5.63 -22.66
C HIS A 10 -30.68 5.19 -23.82
N CYS A 11 -29.82 6.08 -24.35
CA CYS A 11 -28.82 5.71 -25.36
C CYS A 11 -27.76 4.76 -24.80
N LEU A 12 -27.31 5.01 -23.57
CA LEU A 12 -26.42 4.14 -22.81
C LEU A 12 -27.05 2.78 -22.52
N SER A 13 -28.27 2.78 -21.99
CA SER A 13 -29.01 1.57 -21.69
C SER A 13 -29.30 0.77 -22.96
N GLN A 14 -29.63 1.39 -24.10
CA GLN A 14 -29.75 0.68 -25.39
C GLN A 14 -28.41 0.15 -25.92
N GLY A 15 -27.33 0.93 -25.81
CA GLY A 15 -25.99 0.47 -26.13
C GLY A 15 -25.64 -0.76 -25.30
N LEU A 16 -25.75 -0.65 -23.97
CA LEU A 16 -25.42 -1.69 -23.00
C LEU A 16 -26.37 -2.90 -23.05
N SER A 17 -27.68 -2.73 -23.23
CA SER A 17 -28.65 -3.85 -23.35
C SER A 17 -28.47 -4.66 -24.63
N GLY A 18 -27.97 -4.05 -25.71
CA GLY A 18 -27.48 -4.79 -26.88
C GLY A 18 -26.15 -5.54 -26.62
N LEU A 19 -25.45 -5.18 -25.54
CA LEU A 19 -24.13 -5.70 -25.13
C LEU A 19 -24.21 -6.74 -23.99
N THR A 20 -25.35 -6.89 -23.31
CA THR A 20 -25.50 -7.74 -22.10
C THR A 20 -26.11 -9.13 -22.37
N GLU A 21 -26.83 -9.32 -23.49
CA GLU A 21 -27.38 -10.63 -23.86
C GLU A 21 -26.46 -11.39 -24.83
N GLY A 22 -25.56 -12.22 -24.28
CA GLY A 22 -25.09 -13.44 -24.96
C GLY A 22 -24.23 -13.31 -26.23
N THR A 23 -23.70 -12.14 -26.57
CA THR A 23 -22.80 -11.98 -27.73
C THR A 23 -21.34 -12.28 -27.35
N LYS A 24 -20.72 -13.21 -28.08
CA LYS A 24 -19.46 -13.89 -27.77
C LYS A 24 -18.17 -13.10 -28.03
N PHE A 25 -18.21 -11.85 -28.48
CA PHE A 25 -17.00 -11.20 -29.04
C PHE A 25 -16.81 -9.75 -28.55
N HIS A 26 -15.90 -9.57 -27.59
CA HIS A 26 -15.40 -8.27 -27.08
C HIS A 26 -14.96 -7.30 -28.20
N SER A 27 -14.28 -7.80 -29.24
CA SER A 27 -13.83 -6.99 -30.37
C SER A 27 -14.98 -6.31 -31.11
N GLU A 28 -16.11 -7.01 -31.28
CA GLU A 28 -17.31 -6.44 -31.91
C GLU A 28 -17.92 -5.32 -31.05
N ARG A 29 -17.78 -5.41 -29.72
CA ARG A 29 -18.26 -4.39 -28.76
C ARG A 29 -17.42 -3.12 -28.82
N LEU A 30 -16.09 -3.25 -28.85
CA LEU A 30 -15.17 -2.12 -28.99
C LEU A 30 -15.28 -1.47 -30.37
N GLU A 31 -15.47 -2.25 -31.43
CA GLU A 31 -15.71 -1.74 -32.78
C GLU A 31 -17.02 -0.94 -32.86
N TRP A 32 -18.11 -1.46 -32.29
CA TRP A 32 -19.36 -0.71 -32.18
C TRP A 32 -19.17 0.59 -31.40
N LEU A 33 -18.44 0.55 -30.27
CA LEU A 33 -18.19 1.73 -29.45
C LEU A 33 -17.43 2.81 -30.23
N ALA A 34 -16.40 2.42 -30.99
CA ALA A 34 -15.62 3.32 -31.82
C ALA A 34 -16.47 3.92 -32.96
N GLN A 35 -17.36 3.13 -33.57
CA GLN A 35 -18.30 3.63 -34.59
C GLN A 35 -19.31 4.62 -34.00
N ALA A 36 -19.88 4.29 -32.83
CA ALA A 36 -20.81 5.15 -32.11
C ALA A 36 -20.15 6.46 -31.67
N GLN A 37 -18.91 6.41 -31.17
CA GLN A 37 -18.16 7.62 -30.80
C GLN A 37 -18.02 8.57 -31.99
N ASN A 38 -17.61 8.06 -33.16
CA ASN A 38 -17.51 8.87 -34.37
C ASN A 38 -18.87 9.43 -34.84
N GLN A 39 -19.95 8.66 -34.67
CA GLN A 39 -21.29 9.06 -35.09
C GLN A 39 -21.92 10.13 -34.16
N TYR A 40 -21.62 10.07 -32.86
CA TYR A 40 -22.26 10.89 -31.83
C TYR A 40 -21.33 11.95 -31.20
N GLN A 41 -20.08 12.06 -31.64
CA GLN A 41 -19.05 12.96 -31.09
C GLN A 41 -19.52 14.42 -30.95
N ALA A 42 -20.35 14.90 -31.88
CA ALA A 42 -20.88 16.27 -31.85
C ALA A 42 -21.96 16.51 -30.77
N THR A 43 -22.48 15.44 -30.14
CA THR A 43 -23.67 15.49 -29.29
C THR A 43 -23.53 14.74 -27.97
N SER A 44 -22.40 14.05 -27.74
CA SER A 44 -22.14 13.29 -26.53
C SER A 44 -20.75 13.62 -25.99
N PRO A 45 -20.60 13.83 -24.68
CA PRO A 45 -19.32 14.17 -24.09
C PRO A 45 -18.38 12.95 -24.05
N ASP A 46 -17.08 13.17 -24.18
CA ASP A 46 -16.07 12.10 -24.24
C ASP A 46 -16.06 11.19 -23.00
N TRP A 47 -16.33 11.76 -21.81
CA TRP A 47 -16.41 10.99 -20.55
C TRP A 47 -17.44 9.85 -20.61
N LEU A 48 -18.48 9.99 -21.43
CA LEU A 48 -19.52 8.97 -21.62
C LEU A 48 -18.95 7.70 -22.25
N PHE A 49 -18.13 7.86 -23.28
CA PHE A 49 -17.52 6.72 -23.99
C PHE A 49 -16.45 6.06 -23.14
N SER A 50 -15.68 6.84 -22.36
CA SER A 50 -14.75 6.29 -21.37
C SER A 50 -15.47 5.44 -20.32
N HIS A 51 -16.64 5.89 -19.82
CA HIS A 51 -17.46 5.11 -18.89
C HIS A 51 -17.93 3.79 -19.49
N ILE A 52 -18.47 3.81 -20.72
CA ILE A 52 -18.94 2.58 -21.36
C ILE A 52 -17.77 1.62 -21.61
N LYS A 53 -16.64 2.14 -22.11
CA LYS A 53 -15.44 1.35 -22.35
C LYS A 53 -14.98 0.68 -21.07
N LEU A 54 -14.89 1.41 -19.96
CA LEU A 54 -14.50 0.83 -18.69
C LEU A 54 -15.45 -0.27 -18.22
N ARG A 55 -16.77 -0.05 -18.29
CA ARG A 55 -17.73 -1.09 -17.90
C ARG A 55 -17.59 -2.36 -18.71
N LEU A 56 -17.36 -2.23 -20.02
CA LEU A 56 -17.06 -3.39 -20.88
C LEU A 56 -15.80 -4.11 -20.39
N THR A 57 -14.72 -3.36 -20.17
CA THR A 57 -13.47 -3.90 -19.63
C THR A 57 -13.68 -4.65 -18.32
N LEU A 58 -14.44 -4.10 -17.37
CA LEU A 58 -14.73 -4.73 -16.08
C LEU A 58 -15.47 -6.07 -16.24
N LEU A 59 -16.50 -6.10 -17.10
CA LEU A 59 -17.28 -7.32 -17.35
C LEU A 59 -16.44 -8.40 -18.05
N GLU A 60 -15.51 -8.01 -18.92
CA GLU A 60 -14.57 -8.94 -19.55
C GLU A 60 -13.56 -9.50 -18.57
N LEU A 61 -12.96 -8.65 -17.73
CA LEU A 61 -12.08 -9.10 -16.67
C LEU A 61 -12.81 -10.07 -15.73
N TYR A 62 -14.06 -9.79 -15.37
CA TYR A 62 -14.87 -10.73 -14.60
C TYR A 62 -15.01 -12.09 -15.31
N GLN A 63 -15.43 -12.06 -16.58
CA GLN A 63 -15.60 -13.28 -17.37
C GLN A 63 -14.31 -14.11 -17.48
N ASP A 64 -13.16 -13.44 -17.61
CA ASP A 64 -11.86 -14.08 -17.79
C ASP A 64 -11.31 -14.65 -16.47
N TYR A 65 -11.38 -13.90 -15.37
CA TYR A 65 -10.85 -14.31 -14.06
C TYR A 65 -11.74 -15.32 -13.34
N PHE A 66 -13.06 -15.18 -13.46
CA PHE A 66 -14.03 -15.99 -12.71
C PHE A 66 -15.13 -16.55 -13.64
N PRO A 67 -14.77 -17.34 -14.65
CA PRO A 67 -15.71 -17.79 -15.70
C PRO A 67 -16.87 -18.64 -15.15
N TYR A 68 -16.63 -19.39 -14.07
CA TYR A 68 -17.68 -20.19 -13.44
C TYR A 68 -18.71 -19.31 -12.74
N GLN A 69 -18.26 -18.36 -11.92
CA GLN A 69 -19.10 -17.39 -11.22
C GLN A 69 -19.86 -16.52 -12.22
N TRP A 70 -19.18 -16.04 -13.26
CA TRP A 70 -19.78 -15.31 -14.37
C TRP A 70 -20.95 -16.07 -15.00
N GLN A 71 -20.80 -17.37 -15.30
CA GLN A 71 -21.86 -18.16 -15.93
C GLN A 71 -23.07 -18.43 -15.02
N HIS A 72 -22.87 -18.45 -13.70
CA HIS A 72 -23.90 -18.80 -12.72
C HIS A 72 -24.48 -17.60 -11.98
N SER A 73 -23.93 -16.41 -12.17
CA SER A 73 -24.39 -15.22 -11.47
C SER A 73 -25.76 -14.75 -11.95
N THR A 74 -26.61 -14.42 -10.98
CA THR A 74 -27.94 -13.85 -11.18
C THR A 74 -27.97 -12.33 -11.05
N LYS A 75 -26.79 -11.68 -10.92
CA LYS A 75 -26.66 -10.23 -10.72
C LYS A 75 -26.93 -9.45 -12.01
N SER A 76 -27.61 -8.32 -11.90
CA SER A 76 -27.98 -7.50 -13.06
C SER A 76 -26.79 -6.74 -13.65
N THR A 77 -26.75 -6.63 -14.98
CA THR A 77 -25.87 -5.73 -15.73
C THR A 77 -26.56 -4.40 -16.08
N GLU A 78 -27.76 -4.16 -15.56
CA GLU A 78 -28.52 -2.94 -15.83
C GLU A 78 -27.86 -1.73 -15.15
N VAL A 79 -27.65 -0.65 -15.92
CA VAL A 79 -27.12 0.62 -15.39
C VAL A 79 -28.27 1.46 -14.87
N VAL A 80 -28.36 1.56 -13.54
CA VAL A 80 -29.34 2.39 -12.84
C VAL A 80 -28.86 3.84 -12.73
N SER A 81 -27.56 4.05 -12.48
CA SER A 81 -26.91 5.36 -12.44
C SER A 81 -25.56 5.29 -13.18
N LEU A 82 -25.18 6.41 -13.80
CA LEU A 82 -23.84 6.53 -14.39
C LEU A 82 -22.76 6.69 -13.34
N GLU A 83 -23.15 7.19 -12.18
CA GLU A 83 -22.29 7.43 -11.03
C GLU A 83 -22.14 6.17 -10.17
N SER A 84 -22.71 5.02 -10.55
CA SER A 84 -22.62 3.78 -9.75
C SER A 84 -22.25 2.57 -10.59
N HIS A 85 -21.58 1.60 -9.97
CA HIS A 85 -21.34 0.30 -10.59
C HIS A 85 -22.62 -0.53 -10.75
N THR A 86 -22.65 -1.43 -11.72
CA THR A 86 -23.74 -2.42 -11.83
C THR A 86 -23.57 -3.52 -10.78
N GLU A 87 -24.65 -4.26 -10.45
CA GLU A 87 -24.55 -5.36 -9.49
C GLU A 87 -23.52 -6.41 -9.91
N ARG A 88 -23.35 -6.61 -11.23
CA ARG A 88 -22.40 -7.58 -11.77
C ARG A 88 -20.95 -7.08 -11.76
N GLU A 89 -20.73 -5.78 -11.92
CA GLU A 89 -19.42 -5.16 -11.68
C GLU A 89 -19.04 -5.25 -10.19
N LEU A 90 -19.99 -5.01 -9.28
CA LEU A 90 -19.75 -5.13 -7.84
C LEU A 90 -19.45 -6.57 -7.41
N GLU A 91 -20.09 -7.56 -8.01
CA GLU A 91 -19.77 -8.97 -7.77
C GLU A 91 -18.35 -9.32 -8.20
N PHE A 92 -17.85 -8.73 -9.29
CA PHE A 92 -16.45 -8.90 -9.69
C PHE A 92 -15.48 -8.35 -8.64
N PHE A 93 -15.77 -7.17 -8.08
CA PHE A 93 -14.96 -6.58 -7.01
C PHE A 93 -14.95 -7.45 -5.76
N ASP A 94 -16.12 -8.00 -5.37
CA ASP A 94 -16.21 -8.95 -4.25
C ASP A 94 -15.34 -10.18 -4.46
N LEU A 95 -15.28 -10.71 -5.69
CA LEU A 95 -14.44 -11.86 -6.02
C LEU A 95 -12.95 -11.52 -6.06
N LEU A 96 -12.57 -10.32 -6.49
CA LEU A 96 -11.18 -9.86 -6.39
C LEU A 96 -10.77 -9.75 -4.91
N ASP A 97 -11.60 -9.13 -4.08
CA ASP A 97 -11.39 -9.00 -2.64
C ASP A 97 -11.22 -10.38 -1.96
N GLU A 98 -12.07 -11.35 -2.30
CA GLU A 98 -12.04 -12.68 -1.71
C GLU A 98 -10.85 -13.54 -2.18
N PHE A 99 -10.49 -13.47 -3.46
CA PHE A 99 -9.57 -14.45 -4.06
C PHE A 99 -8.23 -13.89 -4.54
N ARG A 100 -8.06 -12.57 -4.61
CA ARG A 100 -6.86 -11.94 -5.20
C ARG A 100 -6.21 -10.93 -4.25
N PHE A 101 -6.86 -9.80 -4.03
CA PHE A 101 -6.34 -8.69 -3.23
C PHE A 101 -7.47 -7.78 -2.76
N PRO A 102 -7.28 -7.00 -1.68
CA PRO A 102 -8.31 -6.14 -1.13
C PRO A 102 -8.79 -5.15 -2.18
N CYS A 103 -10.09 -5.19 -2.46
CA CYS A 103 -10.71 -4.33 -3.44
C CYS A 103 -11.86 -3.62 -2.73
N GLU A 104 -11.56 -2.46 -2.14
CA GLU A 104 -12.54 -1.75 -1.32
C GLU A 104 -13.81 -1.41 -2.11
N ARG A 105 -14.97 -1.65 -1.47
CA ARG A 105 -16.29 -1.23 -1.96
C ARG A 105 -16.61 0.23 -1.58
N ALA A 106 -15.59 1.07 -1.36
CA ALA A 106 -15.65 2.13 -0.36
C ALA A 106 -16.80 3.14 -0.53
N CYS A 107 -17.32 3.33 -1.74
CA CYS A 107 -18.57 4.05 -1.97
C CYS A 107 -19.30 3.37 -3.14
N GLU A 108 -20.63 3.38 -3.17
CA GLU A 108 -21.43 3.00 -4.37
C GLU A 108 -21.16 3.90 -5.59
N GLU A 109 -20.14 4.77 -5.49
CA GLU A 109 -19.65 5.67 -6.52
C GLU A 109 -18.82 4.92 -7.57
N PHE A 110 -18.85 5.42 -8.80
CA PHE A 110 -18.17 4.82 -9.93
C PHE A 110 -16.68 5.15 -9.90
N TYR A 111 -15.84 4.13 -9.72
CA TYR A 111 -14.39 4.24 -9.78
C TYR A 111 -13.89 3.94 -11.19
N ASP A 112 -13.12 4.87 -11.74
CA ASP A 112 -12.55 4.73 -13.07
C ASP A 112 -11.20 3.99 -13.10
N SER A 113 -10.67 3.67 -11.92
CA SER A 113 -9.33 3.13 -11.71
C SER A 113 -9.30 2.11 -10.56
N LEU A 114 -8.26 1.28 -10.55
CA LEU A 114 -7.87 0.42 -9.44
C LEU A 114 -7.11 1.26 -8.42
N VAL A 115 -7.68 1.41 -7.23
CA VAL A 115 -7.10 2.17 -6.11
C VAL A 115 -6.48 1.19 -5.12
N VAL A 116 -5.23 1.44 -4.76
CA VAL A 116 -4.45 0.61 -3.83
C VAL A 116 -4.15 1.41 -2.57
N TYR A 117 -4.69 0.93 -1.46
CA TYR A 117 -4.42 1.43 -0.12
C TYR A 117 -3.36 0.57 0.57
N ALA A 118 -2.65 1.18 1.52
CA ALA A 118 -1.64 0.45 2.27
C ALA A 118 -2.28 -0.64 3.13
N ILE A 119 -1.73 -1.86 3.10
CA ILE A 119 -2.25 -2.99 3.89
C ILE A 119 -1.79 -2.94 5.36
N LYS A 120 -0.89 -2.02 5.69
CA LYS A 120 -0.33 -1.84 7.03
C LYS A 120 -0.98 -0.65 7.73
N PRO A 121 -1.07 -0.66 9.07
CA PRO A 121 -1.53 0.48 9.84
C PRO A 121 -0.70 1.74 9.56
N ASP A 122 -1.34 2.91 9.54
CA ASP A 122 -0.63 4.18 9.63
C ASP A 122 -0.12 4.38 11.06
N TRP A 123 1.11 3.93 11.30
CA TRP A 123 1.77 4.04 12.59
C TRP A 123 1.98 5.50 13.03
N THR A 124 1.81 6.49 12.14
CA THR A 124 1.96 7.90 12.50
C THR A 124 0.80 8.44 13.35
N GLU A 125 -0.34 7.75 13.35
CA GLU A 125 -1.52 8.16 14.13
C GLU A 125 -1.59 7.48 15.50
N LEU A 126 -0.69 6.54 15.78
CA LEU A 126 -0.66 5.79 17.03
C LEU A 126 0.07 6.57 18.14
N SER A 127 -0.46 6.48 19.35
CA SER A 127 0.25 6.92 20.54
C SER A 127 1.31 5.91 20.95
N TRP A 128 2.26 6.33 21.79
CA TRP A 128 3.36 5.48 22.24
C TRP A 128 2.90 4.15 22.84
N ASP A 129 1.87 4.16 23.69
CA ASP A 129 1.37 2.94 24.34
C ASP A 129 0.68 1.98 23.37
N GLU A 130 0.35 2.44 22.16
CA GLU A 130 -0.26 1.66 21.09
C GLU A 130 0.77 1.14 20.08
N LEU A 131 2.03 1.60 20.15
CA LEU A 131 3.09 1.14 19.26
C LEU A 131 3.55 -0.27 19.63
N ASP A 132 3.79 -1.04 18.57
CA ASP A 132 4.39 -2.36 18.65
C ASP A 132 5.82 -2.33 19.21
N CYS A 133 6.25 -3.44 19.81
CA CYS A 133 7.59 -3.56 20.39
C CYS A 133 8.70 -3.32 19.36
N LEU A 134 8.48 -3.81 18.13
CA LEU A 134 9.40 -3.58 17.04
C LEU A 134 9.53 -2.09 16.67
N LEU A 135 8.44 -1.33 16.69
CA LEU A 135 8.45 0.11 16.45
C LEU A 135 9.16 0.88 17.57
N HIS A 136 8.93 0.50 18.83
CA HIS A 136 9.70 1.05 19.95
C HIS A 136 11.20 0.83 19.76
N CYS A 137 11.60 -0.39 19.37
CA CYS A 137 12.99 -0.73 19.10
C CYS A 137 13.54 0.12 17.94
N TYR A 138 12.80 0.21 16.83
CA TYR A 138 13.19 1.01 15.68
C TYR A 138 13.46 2.47 16.07
N LEU A 139 12.49 3.12 16.71
CA LEU A 139 12.59 4.54 17.11
C LEU A 139 13.77 4.80 18.06
N ALA A 140 14.03 3.88 18.99
CA ALA A 140 15.14 3.98 19.92
C ALA A 140 16.51 3.74 19.24
N LEU A 141 16.57 2.93 18.17
CA LEU A 141 17.79 2.65 17.44
C LEU A 141 18.17 3.75 16.45
N THR A 142 17.18 4.42 15.85
CA THR A 142 17.38 5.50 14.88
C THR A 142 17.61 6.86 15.51
N ASP A 143 17.74 6.93 16.84
CA ASP A 143 17.80 8.16 17.64
C ASP A 143 16.57 9.08 17.44
N GLU A 144 15.47 8.57 16.87
CA GLU A 144 14.19 9.29 16.77
C GLU A 144 13.48 9.35 18.12
N PHE A 145 13.87 8.49 19.06
CA PHE A 145 13.32 8.45 20.42
C PHE A 145 14.36 8.19 21.51
N CYS A 146 13.98 8.54 22.74
CA CYS A 146 14.83 8.42 23.93
C CYS A 146 15.07 6.94 24.27
N TRP A 147 16.30 6.49 24.04
CA TRP A 147 16.81 5.15 24.39
C TRP A 147 16.47 4.74 25.82
N GLU A 148 16.56 5.67 26.77
CA GLU A 148 16.28 5.44 28.19
C GLU A 148 14.83 5.02 28.43
N GLN A 149 13.89 5.49 27.61
CA GLN A 149 12.48 5.10 27.71
C GLN A 149 12.27 3.66 27.25
N LEU A 150 12.93 3.21 26.17
CA LEU A 150 12.91 1.80 25.76
C LEU A 150 13.42 0.91 26.90
N VAL A 151 14.56 1.29 27.49
CA VAL A 151 15.17 0.54 28.60
C VAL A 151 14.20 0.42 29.78
N LYS A 152 13.50 1.50 30.11
CA LYS A 152 12.53 1.53 31.21
C LYS A 152 11.28 0.70 30.89
N VAL A 153 10.66 0.90 29.73
CA VAL A 153 9.41 0.23 29.32
C VAL A 153 9.58 -1.29 29.34
N TYR A 154 10.72 -1.78 28.84
CA TYR A 154 11.01 -3.21 28.77
C TYR A 154 11.82 -3.75 29.95
N GLN A 155 11.97 -2.96 31.03
CA GLN A 155 12.66 -3.34 32.27
C GLN A 155 14.08 -3.88 32.03
N LEU A 156 14.81 -3.25 31.11
CA LEU A 156 16.19 -3.59 30.73
C LEU A 156 17.23 -2.91 31.63
N GLU A 157 16.80 -2.22 32.69
CA GLU A 157 17.66 -1.54 33.65
C GLU A 157 18.57 -2.54 34.38
N GLY A 158 19.85 -2.20 34.54
CA GLY A 158 20.84 -3.07 35.19
C GLY A 158 21.25 -4.29 34.35
N SER A 159 20.76 -4.40 33.12
CA SER A 159 21.19 -5.44 32.19
C SER A 159 22.52 -5.10 31.50
N ASP A 160 23.15 -6.11 30.89
CA ASP A 160 24.34 -5.98 30.03
C ASP A 160 24.02 -5.37 28.64
N LEU A 161 22.86 -4.74 28.48
CA LEU A 161 22.45 -4.13 27.21
C LEU A 161 23.44 -3.04 26.80
N GLN A 162 24.06 -3.24 25.65
CA GLN A 162 24.91 -2.23 25.04
C GLN A 162 24.07 -1.07 24.54
N ARG A 163 24.61 0.14 24.61
CA ARG A 163 24.00 1.30 23.96
C ARG A 163 23.94 1.05 22.44
N SER A 164 22.85 1.49 21.80
CA SER A 164 22.74 1.50 20.35
C SER A 164 23.91 2.23 19.70
N ALA A 165 24.45 1.66 18.63
CA ALA A 165 25.33 2.35 17.71
C ALA A 165 24.55 3.43 16.95
N SER A 166 25.21 4.55 16.64
CA SER A 166 24.59 5.63 15.87
C SER A 166 24.10 5.13 14.52
N VAL A 167 22.87 5.50 14.14
CA VAL A 167 22.26 5.20 12.85
C VAL A 167 23.15 5.55 11.66
N LYS A 168 23.97 6.60 11.76
CA LYS A 168 24.92 7.02 10.72
C LYS A 168 25.99 5.97 10.39
N LYS A 169 26.18 4.97 11.25
CA LYS A 169 27.14 3.87 11.04
C LYS A 169 26.50 2.60 10.51
N VAL A 170 25.16 2.51 10.50
CA VAL A 170 24.42 1.33 10.07
C VAL A 170 23.85 1.60 8.68
N THR A 171 24.26 0.77 7.71
CA THR A 171 23.68 0.80 6.36
C THR A 171 22.68 -0.34 6.19
N ALA A 172 21.65 -0.15 5.37
CA ALA A 172 20.66 -1.19 5.07
C ALA A 172 21.28 -2.52 4.59
N GLU A 173 22.28 -2.46 3.70
CA GLU A 173 22.98 -3.64 3.19
C GLU A 173 23.69 -4.44 4.29
N ARG A 174 24.38 -3.76 5.20
CA ARG A 174 25.05 -4.42 6.35
C ARG A 174 24.06 -5.02 7.33
N LEU A 175 22.99 -4.29 7.63
CA LEU A 175 21.95 -4.80 8.50
C LEU A 175 21.36 -6.09 7.91
N LYS A 176 21.05 -6.10 6.61
CA LYS A 176 20.61 -7.28 5.89
C LYS A 176 21.61 -8.43 6.00
N ASN A 177 22.90 -8.18 5.73
CA ASN A 177 23.95 -9.19 5.82
C ASN A 177 24.08 -9.82 7.21
N GLU A 178 23.93 -9.03 8.29
CA GLU A 178 23.95 -9.58 9.65
C GLU A 178 22.67 -10.37 9.96
N CYS A 179 21.52 -9.93 9.46
CA CYS A 179 20.25 -10.62 9.64
C CYS A 179 20.23 -11.99 8.92
N ASP A 180 20.77 -12.06 7.69
CA ASP A 180 20.78 -13.28 6.86
C ASP A 180 21.58 -14.44 7.48
N LYS A 181 22.47 -14.15 8.45
CA LYS A 181 23.25 -15.16 9.18
C LYS A 181 22.42 -15.86 10.28
N LEU A 182 21.23 -15.37 10.59
CA LEU A 182 20.45 -15.78 11.75
C LEU A 182 19.35 -16.79 11.37
N ASN A 183 19.11 -17.75 12.26
CA ASN A 183 18.02 -18.72 12.14
C ASN A 183 16.79 -18.34 12.99
N SER A 184 16.79 -17.16 13.60
CA SER A 184 15.69 -16.63 14.42
C SER A 184 14.88 -15.60 13.63
N PRO A 185 13.69 -15.17 14.12
CA PRO A 185 12.92 -14.09 13.50
C PRO A 185 13.69 -12.78 13.29
N LEU A 186 14.84 -12.57 13.97
CA LEU A 186 15.74 -11.44 13.70
C LEU A 186 16.23 -11.37 12.25
N ARG A 187 16.20 -12.49 11.51
CA ARG A 187 16.51 -12.47 10.08
C ARG A 187 15.60 -11.53 9.27
N TYR A 188 14.41 -11.24 9.77
CA TYR A 188 13.43 -10.35 9.14
C TYR A 188 13.61 -8.87 9.54
N LEU A 189 14.59 -8.54 10.38
CA LEU A 189 14.74 -7.18 10.92
C LEU A 189 14.96 -6.13 9.82
N ALA A 190 15.82 -6.41 8.84
CA ALA A 190 16.07 -5.49 7.74
C ALA A 190 14.83 -5.25 6.88
N GLU A 191 14.08 -6.32 6.57
CA GLU A 191 12.81 -6.23 5.83
C GLU A 191 11.75 -5.45 6.62
N ALA A 192 11.62 -5.72 7.92
CA ALA A 192 10.70 -5.00 8.77
C ALA A 192 11.01 -3.50 8.86
N PHE A 193 12.29 -3.11 8.84
CA PHE A 193 12.68 -1.69 8.83
C PHE A 193 12.31 -1.00 7.53
N ASN A 194 12.49 -1.67 6.39
CA ASN A 194 12.00 -1.15 5.10
C ASN A 194 10.47 -0.96 5.12
N LEU A 195 9.74 -1.86 5.77
CA LEU A 195 8.29 -1.77 5.96
C LEU A 195 7.88 -0.55 6.81
N ILE A 196 8.66 -0.25 7.85
CA ILE A 196 8.45 0.93 8.71
C ILE A 196 8.75 2.23 7.95
N GLU A 197 9.80 2.24 7.11
CA GLU A 197 10.25 3.41 6.35
C GLU A 197 9.50 3.64 5.03
N TYR A 198 8.57 2.77 4.61
CA TYR A 198 7.90 2.83 3.30
C TYR A 198 8.90 2.79 2.13
N ASN A 199 9.89 1.90 2.23
CA ASN A 199 10.94 1.72 1.23
C ASN A 199 11.09 0.22 0.89
N SER A 200 9.96 -0.42 0.63
CA SER A 200 9.88 -1.85 0.33
C SER A 200 9.84 -2.16 -1.17
N ASP A 201 9.65 -1.14 -2.01
CA ASP A 201 9.39 -1.24 -3.45
C ASP A 201 8.12 -2.02 -3.77
N ASN A 202 7.17 -2.03 -2.83
CA ASN A 202 5.90 -2.75 -2.94
C ASN A 202 4.72 -1.80 -2.76
N VAL A 203 3.84 -1.73 -3.76
CA VAL A 203 2.73 -0.76 -3.79
C VAL A 203 1.75 -0.93 -2.64
N TRP A 204 1.55 -2.14 -2.11
CA TRP A 204 0.65 -2.38 -0.98
C TRP A 204 1.24 -1.95 0.36
N ILE A 205 2.55 -1.72 0.42
CA ILE A 205 3.24 -1.27 1.63
C ILE A 205 3.56 0.23 1.55
N ASP A 206 4.02 0.69 0.39
CA ASP A 206 4.58 2.03 0.23
C ASP A 206 3.53 3.09 -0.18
N SER A 207 2.30 2.68 -0.53
CA SER A 207 1.17 3.59 -0.72
C SER A 207 0.79 4.32 0.58
N ASN A 208 0.07 5.43 0.45
CA ASN A 208 -0.46 6.17 1.60
C ASN A 208 -1.90 6.62 1.34
N ASP A 209 -2.68 6.77 2.40
CA ASP A 209 -4.13 7.06 2.29
C ASP A 209 -4.45 8.42 1.67
N MET A 210 -3.50 9.37 1.73
CA MET A 210 -3.66 10.72 1.17
C MET A 210 -3.37 10.78 -0.34
N ASP A 211 -2.56 9.86 -0.84
CA ASP A 211 -2.13 9.74 -2.23
C ASP A 211 -1.97 8.25 -2.56
N PRO A 212 -3.09 7.51 -2.69
CA PRO A 212 -3.07 6.08 -2.96
C PRO A 212 -2.54 5.81 -4.35
N PHE A 213 -1.93 4.63 -4.53
CA PHE A 213 -1.51 4.21 -5.87
C PHE A 213 -2.74 3.92 -6.74
N ASN A 214 -2.75 4.47 -7.94
CA ASN A 214 -3.85 4.33 -8.89
C ASN A 214 -3.36 3.77 -10.22
N CYS A 215 -4.05 2.77 -10.76
CA CYS A 215 -3.75 2.20 -12.07
C CYS A 215 -5.01 1.86 -12.86
N GLU A 216 -4.85 1.61 -14.16
CA GLU A 216 -5.97 1.28 -15.04
C GLU A 216 -6.47 -0.16 -14.80
N TRP A 217 -7.76 -0.39 -15.04
CA TRP A 217 -8.33 -1.74 -15.08
C TRP A 217 -7.84 -2.53 -16.30
N CYS A 218 -6.93 -3.47 -16.08
CA CYS A 218 -6.49 -4.41 -17.11
C CYS A 218 -5.92 -5.70 -16.49
N HIS A 219 -5.70 -6.72 -17.34
CA HIS A 219 -5.13 -7.99 -16.92
C HIS A 219 -3.74 -7.83 -16.28
N GLU A 220 -2.86 -7.06 -16.92
CA GLU A 220 -1.48 -6.85 -16.46
C GLU A 220 -1.44 -6.24 -15.05
N ASN A 221 -2.25 -5.22 -14.80
CA ASN A 221 -2.31 -4.56 -13.50
C ASN A 221 -2.93 -5.48 -12.43
N ILE A 222 -3.99 -6.23 -12.74
CA ILE A 222 -4.57 -7.17 -11.77
C ILE A 222 -3.56 -8.27 -11.39
N GLU A 223 -2.84 -8.84 -12.37
CA GLU A 223 -1.82 -9.86 -12.09
C GLU A 223 -0.65 -9.28 -11.29
N HIS A 224 -0.17 -8.10 -11.67
CA HIS A 224 0.90 -7.42 -10.94
C HIS A 224 0.49 -7.13 -9.49
N LEU A 225 -0.69 -6.52 -9.28
CA LEU A 225 -1.21 -6.22 -7.95
C LEU A 225 -1.43 -7.48 -7.11
N THR A 226 -1.89 -8.57 -7.72
CA THR A 226 -2.02 -9.87 -7.05
C THR A 226 -0.66 -10.38 -6.54
N GLN A 227 0.38 -10.31 -7.37
CA GLN A 227 1.72 -10.76 -7.00
C GLN A 227 2.35 -9.86 -5.92
N GLU A 228 2.20 -8.55 -6.06
CA GLU A 228 2.66 -7.59 -5.06
C GLU A 228 1.91 -7.78 -3.74
N TYR A 229 0.61 -8.08 -3.76
CA TYR A 229 -0.18 -8.31 -2.55
C TYR A 229 0.28 -9.55 -1.79
N GLU A 230 0.52 -10.67 -2.50
CA GLU A 230 1.04 -11.88 -1.86
C GLU A 230 2.44 -11.65 -1.28
N THR A 231 3.29 -10.89 -1.97
CA THR A 231 4.61 -10.49 -1.45
C THR A 231 4.47 -9.63 -0.19
N ALA A 232 3.55 -8.67 -0.21
CA ALA A 232 3.28 -7.78 0.91
C ALA A 232 2.76 -8.53 2.14
N LYS A 233 1.85 -9.50 1.95
CA LYS A 233 1.35 -10.37 3.03
C LYS A 233 2.49 -11.12 3.72
N VAL A 234 3.39 -11.72 2.95
CA VAL A 234 4.56 -12.43 3.51
C VAL A 234 5.44 -11.48 4.32
N ALA A 235 5.68 -10.26 3.81
CA ALA A 235 6.47 -9.27 4.53
C ALA A 235 5.79 -8.80 5.84
N VAL A 236 4.46 -8.63 5.84
CA VAL A 236 3.66 -8.33 7.04
C VAL A 236 3.67 -9.51 8.02
N GLU A 237 3.59 -10.75 7.55
CA GLU A 237 3.74 -11.94 8.40
C GLU A 237 5.11 -12.01 9.05
N HIS A 238 6.19 -11.70 8.32
CA HIS A 238 7.54 -11.62 8.86
C HIS A 238 7.69 -10.51 9.92
N PHE A 239 7.11 -9.33 9.65
CA PHE A 239 7.04 -8.22 10.61
C PHE A 239 6.34 -8.66 11.90
N ASN A 240 5.15 -9.25 11.79
CA ASN A 240 4.37 -9.71 12.94
C ASN A 240 5.11 -10.81 13.71
N ALA A 241 5.70 -11.78 13.01
CA ALA A 241 6.48 -12.85 13.63
C ALA A 241 7.69 -12.30 14.41
N LEU A 242 8.37 -11.28 13.88
CA LEU A 242 9.46 -10.60 14.58
C LEU A 242 8.94 -9.81 15.78
N ASN A 243 7.85 -9.05 15.63
CA ASN A 243 7.27 -8.24 16.70
C ASN A 243 6.79 -9.11 17.89
N ASP A 244 6.04 -10.18 17.61
CA ASP A 244 5.60 -11.15 18.61
C ASP A 244 6.79 -11.81 19.30
N TRP A 245 7.80 -12.15 18.51
CA TRP A 245 9.04 -12.72 19.04
C TRP A 245 9.71 -11.75 20.00
N LEU A 246 9.88 -10.46 19.66
CA LEU A 246 10.49 -9.47 20.56
C LEU A 246 9.66 -9.27 21.85
N SER A 247 8.33 -9.19 21.72
CA SER A 247 7.41 -8.87 22.81
C SER A 247 7.36 -9.93 23.92
N THR A 248 7.75 -11.16 23.64
CA THR A 248 7.65 -12.28 24.61
C THR A 248 8.86 -12.40 25.54
N ASN A 249 10.00 -11.76 25.26
CA ASN A 249 11.17 -11.81 26.14
C ASN A 249 12.09 -10.59 25.94
N PRO A 250 12.31 -9.76 26.98
CA PRO A 250 13.23 -8.60 26.90
C PRO A 250 14.67 -8.93 26.46
N GLU A 251 15.17 -10.14 26.70
CA GLU A 251 16.50 -10.57 26.20
C GLU A 251 16.59 -10.58 24.66
N ARG A 252 15.44 -10.68 23.97
CA ARG A 252 15.36 -10.65 22.51
C ARG A 252 15.58 -9.25 21.96
N ILE A 253 15.19 -8.21 22.70
CA ILE A 253 15.53 -6.82 22.40
C ILE A 253 17.05 -6.63 22.48
N LYS A 254 17.72 -7.22 23.47
CA LYS A 254 19.19 -7.19 23.52
C LYS A 254 19.83 -7.88 22.32
N ALA A 255 19.28 -9.00 21.88
CA ALA A 255 19.76 -9.70 20.69
C ALA A 255 19.61 -8.82 19.43
N LEU A 256 18.48 -8.15 19.27
CA LEU A 256 18.24 -7.17 18.21
C LEU A 256 19.30 -6.06 18.24
N VAL A 257 19.56 -5.46 19.40
CA VAL A 257 20.56 -4.39 19.57
C VAL A 257 21.97 -4.87 19.24
N ARG A 258 22.31 -6.13 19.56
CA ARG A 258 23.60 -6.72 19.16
C ARG A 258 23.74 -6.83 17.65
N VAL A 259 22.67 -7.21 16.94
CA VAL A 259 22.65 -7.27 15.46
C VAL A 259 22.83 -5.87 14.86
N TRP A 260 22.10 -4.89 15.37
CA TRP A 260 22.26 -3.49 14.98
C TRP A 260 23.69 -2.98 15.19
N ASN A 261 24.26 -3.23 16.37
CA ASN A 261 25.62 -2.83 16.69
C ASN A 261 26.67 -3.58 15.85
N ALA A 262 26.41 -4.84 15.50
CA ALA A 262 27.27 -5.60 14.59
C ALA A 262 27.28 -4.97 13.19
N ALA A 263 26.12 -4.55 12.68
CA ALA A 263 26.01 -3.86 11.39
C ALA A 263 26.73 -2.50 11.37
N ALA A 264 26.95 -1.89 12.54
CA ALA A 264 27.71 -0.64 12.70
C ALA A 264 29.24 -0.84 12.75
N ASN A 265 29.72 -2.05 13.03
CA ASN A 265 31.14 -2.33 13.20
C ASN A 265 31.79 -2.61 11.85
N ASP A 266 32.66 -1.70 11.43
CA ASP A 266 33.46 -1.83 10.22
C ASP A 266 34.90 -2.22 10.56
N PRO A 267 35.39 -3.40 10.16
CA PRO A 267 36.81 -3.72 10.28
C PRO A 267 37.70 -2.98 9.25
N ASP A 268 37.14 -2.40 8.17
CA ASP A 268 37.89 -1.93 6.99
C ASP A 268 37.59 -0.47 6.53
N ASN A 269 36.90 0.37 7.32
CA ASN A 269 36.59 1.75 6.92
C ASN A 269 37.07 2.82 7.93
N PRO A 270 38.03 3.69 7.53
CA PRO A 270 38.58 4.77 8.36
C PRO A 270 37.79 6.09 8.33
N TYR A 271 36.62 6.17 7.67
CA TYR A 271 35.85 7.43 7.59
C TYR A 271 35.01 7.70 8.84
N GLN A 272 35.69 8.16 9.89
CA GLN A 272 35.16 9.20 10.77
C GLN A 272 34.95 10.49 9.96
N GLN A 273 33.85 11.18 10.24
CA GLN A 273 33.49 12.54 9.80
C GLN A 273 32.91 12.70 8.39
N LEU A 274 31.58 12.56 8.31
CA LEU A 274 30.77 13.55 7.61
C LEU A 274 29.92 14.26 8.67
N GLU A 275 30.42 15.41 9.11
CA GLU A 275 29.65 16.39 9.86
C GLU A 275 28.50 16.87 8.95
N LEU A 276 27.27 16.54 9.32
CA LEU A 276 26.10 17.34 8.95
C LEU A 276 25.85 18.30 10.13
N PRO A 277 25.69 19.61 9.89
CA PRO A 277 25.60 20.60 10.95
C PRO A 277 24.30 20.47 11.75
N LEU A 278 24.49 20.51 13.08
CA LEU A 278 23.58 20.79 14.21
C LEU A 278 22.07 20.87 13.96
N VAL A 279 21.28 19.98 14.57
CA VAL A 279 20.59 20.16 15.88
C VAL A 279 19.55 21.27 15.89
N THR A 280 18.28 20.86 16.01
CA THR A 280 17.30 21.58 16.84
C THR A 280 16.99 20.71 18.05
N THR A 281 17.61 21.02 19.18
CA THR A 281 17.15 20.59 20.50
C THR A 281 15.72 21.09 20.68
N ILE A 282 14.76 20.19 20.81
CA ILE A 282 13.39 20.56 21.19
C ILE A 282 13.05 19.87 22.51
N ASN A 283 12.61 20.69 23.46
CA ASN A 283 12.30 20.31 24.83
C ASN A 283 11.29 19.15 24.91
N SER A 284 11.54 18.25 25.86
CA SER A 284 10.94 16.93 26.03
C SER A 284 9.53 16.90 26.64
N THR A 285 8.70 17.93 26.46
CA THR A 285 7.38 17.98 27.12
C THR A 285 6.17 17.93 26.18
N ASP A 286 6.35 18.18 24.88
CA ASP A 286 5.24 18.24 23.93
C ASP A 286 5.15 17.02 22.99
N PHE A 287 5.99 16.00 23.18
CA PHE A 287 6.12 14.84 22.27
C PHE A 287 4.99 13.79 22.40
N VAL A 288 4.07 13.96 23.34
CA VAL A 288 3.07 12.94 23.74
C VAL A 288 1.89 12.80 22.75
N ARG A 289 1.89 13.49 21.58
CA ARG A 289 0.69 13.61 20.73
C ARG A 289 0.79 13.15 19.27
N GLY A 290 1.83 12.45 18.84
CA GLY A 290 1.87 11.82 17.49
C GLY A 290 2.03 12.79 16.29
N GLU A 291 1.61 14.05 16.40
CA GLU A 291 1.57 15.03 15.29
C GLU A 291 2.94 15.32 14.62
N ARG A 292 4.08 15.06 15.30
CA ARG A 292 5.42 15.40 14.76
C ARG A 292 6.14 14.30 13.98
N LEU A 293 5.69 13.05 14.06
CA LEU A 293 6.26 11.96 13.23
C LEU A 293 5.96 12.21 11.74
N ARG A 294 4.79 12.78 11.44
CA ARG A 294 4.38 13.23 10.11
C ARG A 294 5.25 14.40 9.61
N GLU A 295 5.41 15.47 10.41
CA GLU A 295 6.26 16.62 10.05
C GLU A 295 7.73 16.23 9.80
N PHE A 296 8.28 15.30 10.59
CA PHE A 296 9.67 14.87 10.45
C PHE A 296 9.91 14.08 9.14
N ARG A 297 8.96 13.23 8.75
CA ARG A 297 9.01 12.48 7.48
C ARG A 297 8.77 13.38 6.28
N GLU A 298 7.83 14.32 6.35
CA GLU A 298 7.62 15.32 5.30
C GLU A 298 8.86 16.20 5.09
N THR A 299 9.52 16.59 6.18
CA THR A 299 10.79 17.32 6.13
C THR A 299 11.89 16.47 5.48
N ARG A 300 12.03 15.19 5.86
CA ARG A 300 13.01 14.27 5.26
C ARG A 300 12.76 14.03 3.76
N ARG A 301 11.50 13.79 3.38
CA ARG A 301 11.06 13.62 1.97
C ARG A 301 11.31 14.89 1.15
N HIS A 302 11.08 16.07 1.73
CA HIS A 302 11.38 17.35 1.09
C HIS A 302 12.89 17.55 0.85
N TYR A 303 13.74 17.14 1.79
CA TYR A 303 15.20 17.21 1.61
C TYR A 303 15.72 16.17 0.60
N GLU A 304 15.17 14.96 0.56
CA GLU A 304 15.57 13.93 -0.40
C GLU A 304 15.21 14.32 -1.85
N GLN A 305 14.06 14.99 -2.06
CA GLN A 305 13.68 15.58 -3.35
C GLN A 305 14.59 16.74 -3.80
N LEU A 306 15.21 17.47 -2.88
CA LEU A 306 16.15 18.56 -3.18
C LEU A 306 17.57 18.05 -3.49
N VAL A 307 17.92 16.83 -3.06
CA VAL A 307 19.26 16.24 -3.23
C VAL A 307 19.35 15.36 -4.47
N TYR A 308 18.23 14.76 -4.92
CA TYR A 308 18.18 13.87 -6.08
C TYR A 308 17.25 14.35 -7.21
N GLY A 309 16.82 15.61 -7.17
CA GLY A 309 16.09 16.30 -8.25
C GLY A 309 17.00 17.13 -9.15
#